data_AF-A0A4P6XN10-F1
#
_entry.id   AF-A0A4P6XN10-F1
#
_cell.length_a   1.000
_cell.length_b   1.000
_cell.length_c   1.000
_cell.angle_alpha   90.00
_cell.angle_beta   90.00
_cell.angle_gamma   90.00
#
_symmetry.space_group_name_H-M   'P 1'
#
loop_
_entity.id
_entity.type
_entity.pdbx_description
1 polymer ?
#
loop_
_entity_poly.entity_id
_entity_poly.type
_entity_poly.pdbx_seq_one_letter_code
_entity_poly.pdbx_strand_id
1 'polypeptide(L)'
;MYLLLRLSKGCRTAIRRQTGVSETWWHVLRSYSIKPPVYRKSGNVLINALNYVKDVEEYQQEISENTSDRALASQLMDKISSQPELLLLLLRFHKELSKIGITATSTRDFTAAQVWKYRALYAIKLAKIHNVFWTQCQYLDISERDHKLGFLPNSIGILDPVNFETTVYEQLQLGVYKDIKFGDIETL
;
A
#
# COMPACT_ATOMS: atom_id res chain seq x y z
N MET A 1 -60.57 -3.26 17.57
CA MET A 1 -61.76 -3.74 18.29
C MET A 1 -61.34 -4.95 19.12
N TYR A 2 -61.31 -4.82 20.46
CA TYR A 2 -60.95 -5.86 21.46
C TYR A 2 -59.54 -6.52 21.33
N LEU A 3 -58.84 -6.93 22.41
CA LEU A 3 -58.68 -6.43 23.78
C LEU A 3 -57.39 -7.16 24.32
N LEU A 4 -56.51 -6.55 25.13
CA LEU A 4 -56.32 -6.87 26.58
C LEU A 4 -56.17 -8.38 26.92
N LEU A 5 -55.27 -8.87 27.79
CA LEU A 5 -54.74 -8.33 29.06
C LEU A 5 -53.52 -9.18 29.55
N ARG A 6 -52.65 -8.57 30.40
CA ARG A 6 -52.17 -9.03 31.74
C ARG A 6 -52.33 -10.55 32.11
N LEU A 7 -51.54 -11.23 32.96
CA LEU A 7 -50.46 -10.94 33.95
C LEU A 7 -50.01 -12.33 34.53
N SER A 8 -49.17 -12.56 35.55
CA SER A 8 -48.19 -11.83 36.41
C SER A 8 -47.29 -12.90 37.08
N LYS A 9 -46.32 -12.46 37.89
CA LYS A 9 -45.51 -13.23 38.87
C LYS A 9 -44.44 -14.11 38.20
N GLY A 10 -43.16 -14.01 38.53
CA GLY A 10 -42.49 -13.25 39.59
C GLY A 10 -41.76 -14.19 40.54
N CYS A 11 -40.45 -14.31 40.37
CA CYS A 11 -39.56 -14.96 41.32
C CYS A 11 -38.32 -14.08 41.49
N ARG A 12 -38.05 -13.65 42.72
CA ARG A 12 -36.82 -12.92 43.07
C ARG A 12 -35.87 -13.90 43.75
N THR A 13 -34.74 -14.18 43.12
CA THR A 13 -33.60 -14.80 43.78
C THR A 13 -32.36 -14.01 43.43
N ALA A 14 -31.74 -13.37 44.42
CA ALA A 14 -30.60 -12.50 44.22
C ALA A 14 -29.30 -13.26 44.57
N ILE A 15 -28.41 -13.45 43.59
CA ILE A 15 -27.00 -13.82 43.86
C ILE A 15 -26.04 -12.88 43.13
N ARG A 16 -25.47 -12.01 43.96
CA ARG A 16 -24.27 -11.17 43.90
C ARG A 16 -23.22 -11.44 42.78
N ARG A 17 -22.89 -10.35 42.06
CA ARG A 17 -21.59 -9.98 41.43
C ARG A 17 -20.85 -11.03 40.56
N GLN A 18 -20.67 -10.67 39.29
CA GLN A 18 -19.34 -10.28 38.79
C GLN A 18 -19.45 -9.29 37.62
N THR A 19 -18.42 -8.46 37.45
CA THR A 19 -18.31 -7.41 36.43
C THR A 19 -17.65 -7.95 35.16
N GLY A 20 -18.18 -7.61 33.98
CA GLY A 20 -17.57 -7.93 32.68
C GLY A 20 -17.94 -6.87 31.65
N VAL A 21 -17.05 -5.92 31.42
CA VAL A 21 -17.21 -4.81 30.47
C VAL A 21 -16.39 -5.09 29.22
N SER A 22 -17.00 -4.86 28.05
CA SER A 22 -16.39 -4.73 26.72
C SER A 22 -15.36 -5.78 26.28
N GLU A 23 -15.77 -6.70 25.40
CA GLU A 23 -14.86 -7.30 24.41
C GLU A 23 -14.75 -6.38 23.19
N THR A 24 -14.08 -5.24 23.39
CA THR A 24 -13.56 -4.47 22.26
C THR A 24 -12.33 -5.20 21.72
N TRP A 25 -12.45 -5.77 20.53
CA TRP A 25 -11.36 -6.43 19.82
C TRP A 25 -10.35 -5.40 19.33
N TRP A 26 -9.52 -4.90 20.24
CA TRP A 26 -8.33 -4.14 19.89
C TRP A 26 -7.33 -5.10 19.25
N HIS A 27 -7.27 -5.07 17.92
CA HIS A 27 -6.12 -5.58 17.20
C HIS A 27 -4.87 -4.94 17.80
N VAL A 28 -3.95 -5.78 18.31
CA VAL A 28 -2.67 -5.34 18.87
C VAL A 28 -1.81 -4.84 17.72
N LEU A 29 -2.02 -3.58 17.34
CA LEU A 29 -1.05 -2.81 16.57
C LEU A 29 0.15 -2.60 17.49
N ARG A 30 1.10 -3.55 17.42
CA ARG A 30 2.42 -3.40 18.02
C ARG A 30 3.21 -2.40 17.18
N SER A 31 2.83 -1.12 17.27
CA SER A 31 3.54 -0.02 16.65
C SER A 31 4.92 0.08 17.27
N TYR A 32 5.91 -0.52 16.60
CA TYR A 32 7.30 -0.14 16.79
C TYR A 32 7.43 1.32 16.37
N SER A 33 7.32 2.22 17.35
CA SER A 33 7.57 3.65 17.15
C SER A 33 9.07 3.83 16.98
N ILE A 34 9.54 3.62 15.75
CA ILE A 34 10.85 4.06 15.31
C ILE A 34 10.90 5.57 15.60
N LYS A 35 11.90 6.02 16.36
CA LYS A 35 11.97 7.42 16.81
C LYS A 35 12.75 8.24 15.78
N PRO A 36 12.23 9.40 15.34
CA PRO A 36 12.97 10.25 14.40
C PRO A 36 14.29 10.71 15.04
N PRO A 37 15.39 10.76 14.27
CA PRO A 37 16.67 11.25 14.76
C PRO A 37 16.58 12.74 15.11
N VAL A 38 17.38 13.16 16.09
CA VAL A 38 17.34 14.53 16.64
C VAL A 38 18.73 15.17 16.53
N TYR A 39 18.83 16.23 15.74
CA TYR A 39 20.10 16.94 15.54
C TYR A 39 20.62 17.57 16.84
N ARG A 40 21.83 17.20 17.24
CA ARG A 40 22.49 17.73 18.44
C ARG A 40 23.25 19.02 18.11
N LYS A 41 22.75 20.16 18.61
CA LYS A 41 23.35 21.49 18.38
C LYS A 41 24.61 21.78 19.22
N SER A 42 24.98 20.93 20.17
CA SER A 42 26.11 21.13 21.10
C SER A 42 27.30 20.21 20.80
N GLY A 43 28.52 20.76 20.89
CA GLY A 43 29.76 20.02 20.64
C GLY A 43 30.32 20.28 19.24
N ASN A 44 31.03 19.29 18.68
CA ASN A 44 31.67 19.44 17.36
C ASN A 44 30.63 19.33 16.23
N VAL A 45 30.18 20.50 15.75
CA VAL A 45 29.09 20.69 14.79
C VAL A 45 29.25 19.80 13.54
N LEU A 46 30.47 19.66 13.01
CA LEU A 46 30.72 18.86 11.80
C LEU A 46 30.47 17.36 12.03
N ILE A 47 30.91 16.83 13.17
CA ILE A 47 30.70 15.42 13.55
C ILE A 47 29.21 15.18 13.82
N ASN A 48 28.55 16.11 14.50
CA ASN A 48 27.11 16.01 14.76
C ASN A 48 26.27 16.06 13.47
N ALA A 49 26.69 16.84 12.46
CA ALA A 49 26.02 16.90 11.16
C ALA A 49 26.18 15.58 10.39
N LEU A 50 27.41 15.04 10.32
CA LEU A 50 27.67 13.74 9.68
C LEU A 50 26.91 12.60 10.35
N ASN A 51 26.92 12.54 11.69
CA ASN A 51 26.16 11.54 12.43
C ASN A 51 24.66 11.70 12.21
N TYR A 52 24.12 12.93 12.21
CA TYR A 52 22.69 13.14 11.98
C TYR A 52 22.26 12.75 10.56
N VAL A 53 23.07 13.00 9.53
CA VAL A 53 22.78 12.52 8.16
C VAL A 53 22.74 10.99 8.14
N LYS A 54 23.72 10.32 8.75
CA LYS A 54 23.73 8.85 8.89
C LYS A 54 22.52 8.31 9.67
N ASP A 55 22.17 8.94 10.79
CA ASP A 55 21.02 8.56 11.61
C ASP A 55 19.69 8.75 10.83
N VAL A 56 19.61 9.76 9.95
CA VAL A 56 18.47 9.96 9.03
C VAL A 56 18.42 8.89 7.94
N GLU A 57 19.56 8.52 7.34
CA GLU A 57 19.64 7.43 6.36
C GLU A 57 19.22 6.09 6.98
N GLU A 58 19.76 5.73 8.15
CA GLU A 58 19.40 4.51 8.90
C GLU A 58 17.91 4.51 9.30
N TYR A 59 17.37 5.63 9.78
CA TYR A 59 15.96 5.78 10.11
C TYR A 59 15.03 5.63 8.89
N GLN A 60 15.40 6.21 7.75
CA GLN A 60 14.65 6.08 6.49
C GLN A 60 14.67 4.64 5.97
N GLN A 61 15.81 3.95 6.10
CA GLN A 61 15.94 2.53 5.78
C GLN A 61 15.10 1.65 6.72
N GLU A 62 15.15 1.87 8.04
CA GLU A 62 14.37 1.10 9.01
C GLU A 62 12.86 1.28 8.80
N ILE A 63 12.40 2.49 8.44
CA ILE A 63 11.02 2.73 7.99
C ILE A 63 10.71 1.95 6.71
N SER A 64 11.64 1.88 5.75
CA SER A 64 11.44 1.17 4.49
C SER A 64 11.27 -0.34 4.68
N GLU A 65 12.02 -0.93 5.61
CA GLU A 65 12.00 -2.37 5.89
C GLU A 65 10.77 -2.77 6.74
N ASN A 66 10.28 -1.87 7.59
CA ASN A 66 9.13 -2.14 8.47
C ASN A 66 7.77 -1.70 7.90
N THR A 67 7.72 -0.88 6.85
CA THR A 67 6.46 -0.45 6.22
C THR A 67 6.07 -1.43 5.12
N SER A 68 4.90 -2.07 5.23
CA SER A 68 4.44 -3.01 4.20
C SER A 68 4.18 -2.33 2.85
N ASP A 69 4.52 -3.02 1.75
CA ASP A 69 4.26 -2.53 0.39
C ASP A 69 2.80 -2.12 0.15
N ARG A 70 1.84 -2.81 0.79
CA ARG A 70 0.40 -2.46 0.76
C ARG A 70 0.12 -1.08 1.38
N ALA A 71 0.76 -0.75 2.51
CA ALA A 71 0.61 0.57 3.12
C ALA A 71 1.25 1.67 2.24
N LEU A 72 2.38 1.38 1.61
CA LEU A 72 3.02 2.30 0.65
C LEU A 72 2.18 2.46 -0.63
N ALA A 73 1.57 1.40 -1.14
CA ALA A 73 0.67 1.46 -2.29
C ALA A 73 -0.59 2.29 -2.00
N SER A 74 -1.16 2.17 -0.80
CA SER A 74 -2.28 3.02 -0.36
C SER A 74 -1.89 4.51 -0.31
N GLN A 75 -0.75 4.84 0.31
CA GLN A 75 -0.24 6.23 0.35
C GLN A 75 0.08 6.77 -1.05
N LEU A 76 0.65 5.94 -1.92
CA LEU A 76 0.92 6.28 -3.32
C LEU A 76 -0.39 6.63 -4.04
N MET A 77 -1.44 5.81 -3.90
CA MET A 77 -2.75 6.05 -4.51
C MET A 77 -3.41 7.35 -4.04
N ASP A 78 -3.22 7.74 -2.79
CA ASP A 78 -3.70 9.04 -2.31
C ASP A 78 -2.92 10.20 -2.94
N LYS A 79 -1.58 10.11 -3.03
CA LYS A 79 -0.74 11.15 -3.66
C LYS A 79 -0.95 11.29 -5.17
N ILE A 80 -1.09 10.19 -5.91
CA ILE A 80 -1.28 10.21 -7.37
C ILE A 80 -2.75 10.41 -7.78
N SER A 81 -3.68 10.54 -6.84
CA SER A 81 -5.12 10.55 -7.12
C SER A 81 -5.55 11.64 -8.11
N SER A 82 -4.88 12.80 -8.12
CA SER A 82 -5.14 13.92 -9.02
C SER A 82 -4.28 13.93 -10.29
N GLN A 83 -3.46 12.90 -10.52
CA GLN A 83 -2.44 12.85 -11.59
C GLN A 83 -2.82 11.75 -12.62
N PRO A 84 -3.65 12.07 -13.63
CA PRO A 84 -4.22 11.08 -14.53
C PRO A 84 -3.18 10.35 -15.39
N GLU A 85 -2.04 10.97 -15.69
CA GLU A 85 -0.92 10.35 -16.40
C GLU A 85 -0.27 9.23 -15.59
N LEU A 86 -0.07 9.43 -14.28
CA LEU A 86 0.45 8.42 -13.36
C LEU A 86 -0.55 7.27 -13.19
N LEU A 87 -1.84 7.57 -13.04
CA LEU A 87 -2.91 6.57 -12.98
C LEU A 87 -2.95 5.73 -14.27
N LEU A 88 -2.78 6.35 -15.44
CA LEU A 88 -2.71 5.66 -16.72
C LEU A 88 -1.46 4.79 -16.87
N LEU A 89 -0.29 5.25 -16.42
CA LEU A 89 0.93 4.46 -16.40
C LEU A 89 0.79 3.22 -15.48
N LEU A 90 0.19 3.39 -14.30
CA LEU A 90 -0.09 2.30 -13.38
C LEU A 90 -1.08 1.28 -13.98
N LEU A 91 -2.16 1.75 -14.60
CA LEU A 91 -3.11 0.91 -15.33
C LEU A 91 -2.43 0.15 -16.48
N ARG A 92 -1.55 0.81 -17.26
CA ARG A 92 -0.79 0.15 -18.33
C ARG A 92 0.16 -0.90 -17.77
N PHE A 93 0.82 -0.63 -16.65
CA PHE A 93 1.67 -1.60 -15.96
C PHE A 93 0.88 -2.85 -15.53
N HIS A 94 -0.26 -2.66 -14.87
CA HIS A 94 -1.16 -3.75 -14.47
C HIS A 94 -1.75 -4.52 -15.67
N LYS A 95 -2.09 -3.83 -16.77
CA LYS A 95 -2.55 -4.46 -18.03
C LYS A 95 -1.48 -5.29 -18.73
N GLU A 96 -0.18 -5.00 -18.54
CA GLU A 96 0.88 -5.87 -19.04
C GLU A 96 1.08 -7.08 -18.12
N LEU A 97 1.01 -6.90 -16.79
CA LEU A 97 1.08 -7.99 -15.82
C LEU A 97 -0.10 -8.99 -15.95
N SER A 98 -1.31 -8.51 -16.21
CA SER A 98 -2.49 -9.38 -16.33
C SER A 98 -2.44 -10.31 -17.55
N LYS A 99 -1.77 -9.91 -18.65
CA LYS A 99 -1.54 -10.77 -19.84
C LYS A 99 -0.74 -12.04 -19.54
N ILE A 100 0.07 -12.03 -18.48
CA ILE A 100 0.85 -13.19 -18.03
C ILE A 100 0.25 -13.87 -16.78
N GLY A 101 -0.96 -13.45 -16.38
CA GLY A 101 -1.72 -14.02 -15.27
C GLY A 101 -1.37 -13.45 -13.89
N ILE A 102 -0.70 -12.28 -13.82
CA ILE A 102 -0.38 -11.61 -12.56
C ILE A 102 -1.45 -10.53 -12.30
N THR A 103 -2.26 -10.72 -11.26
CA THR A 103 -3.36 -9.83 -10.87
C THR A 103 -3.42 -9.69 -9.34
N ALA A 104 -4.33 -8.86 -8.82
CA ALA A 104 -4.53 -8.69 -7.38
C ALA A 104 -4.92 -9.99 -6.66
N THR A 105 -5.58 -10.92 -7.37
CA THR A 105 -6.10 -12.19 -6.84
C THR A 105 -5.35 -13.43 -7.34
N SER A 106 -4.34 -13.28 -8.20
CA SER A 106 -3.56 -14.42 -8.72
C SER A 106 -2.67 -15.03 -7.64
N THR A 107 -2.62 -16.37 -7.60
CA THR A 107 -1.65 -17.13 -6.79
C THR A 107 -0.22 -16.74 -7.14
N ARG A 108 0.69 -16.77 -6.15
CA ARG A 108 2.11 -16.39 -6.31
C ARG A 108 3.05 -17.59 -6.46
N ASP A 109 2.46 -18.75 -6.68
CA ASP A 109 3.13 -19.98 -7.11
C ASP A 109 3.32 -19.96 -8.63
N PHE A 110 4.33 -19.23 -9.09
CA PHE A 110 4.58 -19.06 -10.52
C PHE A 110 5.30 -20.25 -11.16
N THR A 111 4.73 -20.78 -12.24
CA THR A 111 5.40 -21.79 -13.07
C THR A 111 6.65 -21.22 -13.74
N ALA A 112 7.63 -22.07 -14.06
CA ALA A 112 8.84 -21.65 -14.78
C ALA A 112 8.52 -20.94 -16.11
N ALA A 113 7.45 -21.35 -16.80
CA ALA A 113 6.97 -20.70 -18.02
C ALA A 113 6.46 -19.26 -17.75
N GLN A 114 5.75 -19.02 -16.65
CA GLN A 114 5.33 -17.67 -16.24
C GLN A 114 6.53 -16.79 -15.85
N VAL A 115 7.52 -17.34 -15.14
CA VAL A 115 8.76 -16.62 -14.80
C VAL A 115 9.51 -16.18 -16.07
N TRP A 116 9.60 -17.05 -17.09
CA TRP A 116 10.21 -16.68 -18.37
C TRP A 116 9.39 -15.64 -19.15
N LYS A 117 8.06 -15.76 -19.18
CA LYS A 117 7.17 -14.74 -19.76
C LYS A 117 7.32 -13.39 -19.06
N TYR A 118 7.40 -13.37 -17.72
CA TYR A 118 7.68 -12.18 -16.93
C TYR A 118 9.02 -11.55 -17.33
N ARG A 119 10.10 -12.33 -17.41
CA ARG A 119 11.44 -11.83 -17.79
C ARG A 119 11.50 -11.25 -19.21
N ALA A 120 10.81 -11.88 -20.17
CA ALA A 120 10.69 -11.33 -21.52
C ALA A 120 9.93 -9.99 -21.50
N LEU A 121 8.79 -9.94 -20.81
CA LEU A 121 7.97 -8.72 -20.71
C LEU A 121 8.66 -7.61 -19.88
N TYR A 122 9.49 -7.99 -18.90
CA TYR A 122 10.36 -7.10 -18.12
C TYR A 122 11.29 -6.33 -19.04
N ALA A 123 12.05 -7.05 -19.88
CA ALA A 123 13.03 -6.46 -20.79
C ALA A 123 12.37 -5.63 -21.91
N ILE A 124 11.19 -6.05 -22.40
CA ILE A 124 10.50 -5.38 -23.52
C ILE A 124 9.72 -4.15 -23.05
N LYS A 125 9.05 -4.20 -21.89
CA LYS A 125 8.02 -3.20 -21.54
C LYS A 125 7.91 -2.82 -20.06
N LEU A 126 7.89 -3.77 -19.12
CA LEU A 126 7.59 -3.46 -17.71
C LEU A 126 8.65 -2.54 -17.10
N ALA A 127 9.95 -2.79 -17.35
CA ALA A 127 11.02 -1.95 -16.82
C ALA A 127 10.91 -0.50 -17.33
N LYS A 128 10.53 -0.30 -18.61
CA LYS A 128 10.32 1.05 -19.17
C LYS A 128 9.14 1.76 -18.50
N ILE A 129 7.98 1.10 -18.36
CA ILE A 129 6.80 1.72 -17.73
C ILE A 129 7.07 2.03 -16.26
N HIS A 130 7.65 1.06 -15.53
CA HIS A 130 8.01 1.22 -14.12
C HIS A 130 8.94 2.41 -13.89
N ASN A 131 10.02 2.51 -14.68
CA ASN A 131 10.98 3.59 -14.52
C ASN A 131 10.36 4.95 -14.87
N VAL A 132 9.58 5.05 -15.96
CA VAL A 132 8.86 6.30 -16.30
C VAL A 132 7.89 6.71 -15.20
N PHE A 133 7.13 5.76 -14.62
CA PHE A 133 6.22 6.03 -13.51
C PHE A 133 6.97 6.63 -12.31
N TRP A 134 8.05 5.99 -11.85
CA TRP A 134 8.77 6.47 -10.67
C TRP A 134 9.57 7.74 -10.92
N THR A 135 10.14 7.93 -12.11
CA THR A 135 10.77 9.19 -12.52
C THR A 135 9.76 10.33 -12.54
N GLN A 136 8.52 10.11 -13.01
CA GLN A 136 7.45 11.11 -12.90
C GLN A 136 7.04 11.38 -11.45
N CYS A 137 6.96 10.35 -10.60
CA CYS A 137 6.73 10.53 -9.16
C CYS A 137 7.86 11.33 -8.47
N GLN A 138 9.11 11.17 -8.89
CA GLN A 138 10.24 11.98 -8.40
C GLN A 138 10.14 13.44 -8.86
N TYR A 139 9.82 13.69 -10.14
CA TYR A 139 9.62 15.06 -10.65
C TYR A 139 8.44 15.81 -10.02
N LEU A 140 7.43 15.08 -9.53
CA LEU A 140 6.25 15.64 -8.85
C LEU A 140 6.38 15.66 -7.31
N ASP A 141 7.56 15.36 -6.75
CA ASP A 141 7.82 15.30 -5.29
C ASP A 141 6.89 14.31 -4.54
N ILE A 142 6.42 13.28 -5.26
CA ILE A 142 5.53 12.22 -4.75
C ILE A 142 6.36 11.12 -4.07
N SER A 143 7.56 10.83 -4.60
CA SER A 143 8.50 9.89 -3.99
C SER A 143 9.93 10.43 -4.05
N GLU A 144 10.58 10.47 -2.88
CA GLU A 144 11.99 10.83 -2.71
C GLU A 144 12.95 9.66 -3.00
N ARG A 145 12.43 8.43 -3.14
CA ARG A 145 13.20 7.19 -3.14
C ARG A 145 13.32 6.57 -4.53
N ASP A 146 14.44 5.90 -4.78
CA ASP A 146 14.62 5.06 -5.97
C ASP A 146 13.93 3.71 -5.78
N HIS A 147 12.94 3.44 -6.64
CA HIS A 147 12.25 2.15 -6.70
C HIS A 147 12.83 1.30 -7.83
N LYS A 148 13.03 0.01 -7.59
CA LYS A 148 13.59 -0.94 -8.56
C LYS A 148 12.62 -2.08 -8.80
N LEU A 149 12.33 -2.35 -10.08
CA LEU A 149 11.53 -3.51 -10.47
C LEU A 149 12.39 -4.77 -10.31
N GLY A 150 11.93 -5.75 -9.54
CA GLY A 150 12.63 -7.01 -9.40
C GLY A 150 12.54 -7.88 -10.66
N PHE A 151 13.59 -8.67 -10.90
CA PHE A 151 13.70 -9.57 -12.07
C PHE A 151 12.85 -10.86 -11.94
N LEU A 152 12.19 -11.06 -10.80
CA LEU A 152 11.25 -12.16 -10.55
C LEU A 152 9.83 -11.62 -10.31
N PRO A 153 8.78 -12.36 -10.70
CA PRO A 153 7.39 -11.95 -10.50
C PRO A 153 6.96 -11.91 -9.02
N ASN A 154 7.74 -12.48 -8.10
CA ASN A 154 7.56 -12.35 -6.64
C ASN A 154 8.18 -11.06 -6.06
N SER A 155 8.83 -10.24 -6.89
CA SER A 155 9.62 -9.07 -6.47
C SER A 155 9.25 -7.81 -7.26
N ILE A 156 7.97 -7.67 -7.62
CA ILE A 156 7.47 -6.51 -8.39
C ILE A 156 7.52 -5.22 -7.53
N GLY A 157 7.47 -5.34 -6.21
CA GLY A 157 7.49 -4.22 -5.26
C GLY A 157 6.14 -3.52 -5.15
N ILE A 158 6.15 -2.25 -4.73
CA ILE A 158 4.95 -1.48 -4.39
C ILE A 158 3.87 -1.50 -5.50
N LEU A 159 4.26 -1.47 -6.78
CA LEU A 159 3.32 -1.45 -7.92
C LEU A 159 2.66 -2.81 -8.21
N ASP A 160 2.98 -3.87 -7.47
CA ASP A 160 2.34 -5.18 -7.63
C ASP A 160 0.82 -5.09 -7.37
N PRO A 161 -0.04 -5.57 -8.30
CA PRO A 161 -1.48 -5.68 -8.10
C PRO A 161 -1.95 -6.20 -6.73
N VAL A 162 -1.20 -7.10 -6.06
CA VAL A 162 -1.58 -7.65 -4.74
C VAL A 162 -1.54 -6.62 -3.61
N ASN A 163 -0.81 -5.52 -3.79
CA ASN A 163 -0.68 -4.47 -2.78
C ASN A 163 -1.87 -3.51 -2.75
N PHE A 164 -2.74 -3.54 -3.76
CA PHE A 164 -3.90 -2.68 -3.87
C PHE A 164 -5.14 -3.36 -3.28
N GLU A 165 -6.03 -2.59 -2.65
CA GLU A 165 -7.35 -3.09 -2.27
C GLU A 165 -8.17 -3.46 -3.52
N THR A 166 -8.99 -4.50 -3.43
CA THR A 166 -9.74 -5.02 -4.59
C THR A 166 -10.58 -3.95 -5.28
N THR A 167 -11.26 -3.10 -4.51
CA THR A 167 -12.07 -1.97 -5.00
C THR A 167 -11.23 -0.92 -5.74
N VAL A 168 -10.06 -0.59 -5.22
CA VAL A 168 -9.11 0.35 -5.85
C VAL A 168 -8.53 -0.24 -7.13
N TYR A 169 -8.17 -1.53 -7.12
CA TYR A 169 -7.67 -2.24 -8.29
C TYR A 169 -8.72 -2.32 -9.41
N GLU A 170 -9.98 -2.65 -9.07
CA GLU A 170 -11.10 -2.68 -10.02
C GLU A 170 -11.36 -1.30 -10.63
N GLN A 171 -11.41 -0.24 -9.82
CA GLN A 171 -11.49 1.15 -10.28
C GLN A 171 -10.36 1.48 -11.27
N LEU A 172 -9.10 1.19 -10.90
CA LEU A 172 -7.95 1.37 -11.78
C LEU A 172 -8.13 0.63 -13.12
N GLN A 173 -8.56 -0.63 -13.11
CA GLN A 173 -8.75 -1.41 -14.35
C GLN A 173 -9.86 -0.83 -15.26
N LEU A 174 -10.89 -0.20 -14.67
CA LEU A 174 -11.93 0.53 -15.39
C LEU A 174 -11.47 1.89 -15.95
N GLY A 175 -10.26 2.35 -15.60
CA GLY A 175 -9.74 3.65 -16.03
C GLY A 175 -10.39 4.84 -15.30
N VAL A 176 -10.90 4.62 -14.08
CA VAL A 176 -11.56 5.64 -13.26
C VAL A 176 -11.02 5.55 -11.83
N TYR A 177 -10.69 6.67 -11.18
CA TYR A 177 -10.32 6.68 -9.76
C TYR A 177 -10.72 8.01 -9.12
N LYS A 178 -11.42 7.97 -7.97
CA LYS A 178 -11.95 9.16 -7.27
C LYS A 178 -12.52 10.22 -8.23
N ASP A 179 -13.49 9.78 -9.04
CA ASP A 179 -14.21 10.55 -10.07
C ASP A 179 -13.39 11.05 -11.29
N ILE A 180 -12.08 10.85 -11.32
CA ILE A 180 -11.22 11.16 -12.47
C ILE A 180 -11.24 9.98 -13.46
N LYS A 181 -11.66 10.24 -14.71
CA LYS A 181 -11.55 9.30 -15.83
C LYS A 181 -10.23 9.53 -16.56
N PHE A 182 -9.41 8.49 -16.66
CA PHE A 182 -8.10 8.52 -17.30
C PHE A 182 -7.89 7.41 -18.34
N GLY A 183 -8.87 6.50 -18.50
CA GLY A 183 -8.78 5.36 -19.43
C GLY A 183 -8.61 5.74 -20.91
N ASP A 184 -9.16 6.89 -21.32
CA ASP A 184 -9.22 7.36 -22.72
C ASP A 184 -8.13 8.38 -23.08
N ILE A 185 -7.14 8.59 -22.19
CA ILE A 185 -6.05 9.54 -22.44
C ILE A 185 -5.08 8.96 -23.47
N GLU A 186 -5.10 9.54 -24.68
CA GLU A 186 -4.05 9.34 -25.67
C GLU A 186 -2.74 9.93 -25.15
N THR A 187 -1.75 9.06 -24.94
CA THR A 187 -0.36 9.48 -24.73
C THR A 187 0.33 9.51 -26.08
N LEU A 188 0.91 10.67 -26.41
CA LEU A 188 1.85 10.84 -27.51
C LEU A 188 3.06 9.88 -27.41
#